data_AF-A0A0B6YC11-F1
#
_entry.id   AF-A0A0B6YC11-F1
#
_cell.length_a   1.000
_cell.length_b   1.000
_cell.length_c   1.000
_cell.angle_alpha   90.00
_cell.angle_beta   90.00
_cell.angle_gamma   90.00
#
_symmetry.space_group_name_H-M   'P 1'
#
loop_
_entity.id
_entity.type
_entity.pdbx_description
1 polymer ?
#
loop_
_entity_poly.entity_id
_entity_poly.type
_entity_poly.pdbx_seq_one_letter_code
_entity_poly.pdbx_strand_id
1 'polypeptide(L)'
;LNFADLTVCLDKTNSSGHIESYQEPLAYRCAVTCRLYMEYESTLAKFPRVTRFNLYCDILNLSLTDTQLPMLVRLIELCIAMYYGTLDIPTSATG
;
A
#
# COMPACT_ATOMS: atom_id res chain seq x y z
N LEU A 1 -8.80 13.24 4.81
CA LEU A 1 -9.59 12.02 4.56
C LEU A 1 -9.57 11.21 5.84
N ASN A 2 -10.73 10.79 6.33
CA ASN A 2 -10.84 10.02 7.56
C ASN A 2 -11.51 8.69 7.22
N PHE A 3 -10.80 7.60 7.44
CA PHE A 3 -11.31 6.24 7.31
C PHE A 3 -11.59 5.73 8.73
N ALA A 4 -12.84 5.40 9.00
CA ALA A 4 -13.25 4.79 10.25
C ALA A 4 -13.55 3.30 10.01
N ASP A 5 -13.23 2.46 10.99
CA ASP A 5 -13.49 1.01 10.95
C ASP A 5 -12.82 0.29 9.76
N LEU A 6 -11.55 0.63 9.49
CA LEU A 6 -10.77 0.05 8.40
C LEU A 6 -10.29 -1.36 8.75
N THR A 7 -10.55 -2.31 7.86
CA THR A 7 -9.97 -3.66 7.92
C THR A 7 -9.00 -3.83 6.75
N VAL A 8 -7.79 -4.28 7.03
CA VAL A 8 -6.72 -4.45 6.03
C VAL A 8 -6.38 -5.93 5.93
N CYS A 9 -6.41 -6.46 4.71
CA CYS A 9 -6.09 -7.87 4.41
C CYS A 9 -4.88 -7.96 3.47
N LEU A 10 -4.15 -9.06 3.57
CA LEU A 10 -3.10 -9.44 2.63
C LEU A 10 -3.42 -10.81 2.07
N ASP A 11 -3.99 -10.80 0.87
CA ASP A 11 -4.52 -11.97 0.19
C ASP A 11 -3.74 -12.27 -1.09
N LYS A 12 -3.68 -13.55 -1.44
CA LYS A 12 -3.06 -14.02 -2.68
C LYS A 12 -4.10 -14.05 -3.80
N THR A 13 -3.73 -13.52 -4.97
CA THR A 13 -4.54 -13.60 -6.19
C THR A 13 -4.07 -14.71 -7.11
N ASN A 14 -4.98 -15.26 -7.92
CA ASN A 14 -4.66 -16.15 -9.02
C ASN A 14 -4.16 -15.36 -10.25
N SER A 15 -3.87 -16.09 -11.33
CA SER A 15 -3.43 -15.52 -12.62
C SER A 15 -4.45 -14.63 -13.30
N SER A 16 -5.73 -14.68 -12.92
CA SER A 16 -6.80 -13.79 -13.41
C SER A 16 -7.07 -12.60 -12.48
N GLY A 17 -6.30 -12.45 -11.39
CA GLY A 17 -6.44 -11.35 -10.43
C GLY A 17 -7.55 -11.53 -9.40
N HIS A 18 -8.21 -12.70 -9.36
CA HIS A 18 -9.17 -13.03 -8.32
C HIS A 18 -8.47 -13.58 -7.07
N ILE A 19 -9.02 -13.26 -5.90
CA ILE A 19 -8.53 -13.77 -4.62
C ILE A 19 -8.76 -15.29 -4.57
N GLU A 20 -7.69 -16.09 -4.42
CA GLU A 20 -7.79 -17.56 -4.32
C GLU A 20 -8.37 -17.98 -2.97
N SER A 21 -7.91 -17.31 -1.92
CA SER A 21 -8.32 -17.57 -0.54
C SER A 21 -8.17 -16.30 0.28
N TYR A 22 -9.19 -15.99 1.08
CA TYR A 22 -9.14 -14.91 2.05
C TYR A 22 -8.33 -15.36 3.27
N GLN A 23 -7.34 -14.56 3.65
CA GLN A 23 -6.53 -14.76 4.83
C GLN A 23 -7.12 -13.99 6.02
N GLU A 24 -6.60 -14.27 7.22
CA GLU A 24 -6.94 -13.46 8.39
C GLU A 24 -6.50 -12.00 8.15
N PRO A 25 -7.35 -11.01 8.46
CA PRO A 25 -6.99 -9.60 8.34
C PRO A 25 -5.75 -9.24 9.15
N LEU A 26 -4.86 -8.48 8.50
CA LEU A 26 -3.65 -7.95 9.10
C LEU A 26 -3.96 -6.93 10.18
N ALA A 27 -4.96 -6.07 9.95
CA ALA A 27 -5.39 -5.07 10.91
C ALA A 27 -6.91 -4.98 10.90
N TYR A 28 -7.49 -5.00 12.09
CA TYR A 28 -8.93 -4.92 12.29
C TYR A 28 -9.34 -3.56 12.84
N ARG A 29 -10.38 -2.99 12.23
CA ARG A 29 -11.15 -1.85 12.75
C ARG A 29 -10.32 -0.63 13.15
N CYS A 30 -9.24 -0.34 12.43
CA CYS A 30 -8.41 0.82 12.73
C CYS A 30 -9.03 2.10 12.16
N ALA A 31 -8.74 3.24 12.81
CA ALA A 31 -9.18 4.55 12.33
C ALA A 31 -7.97 5.30 11.77
N VAL A 32 -7.97 5.56 10.47
CA VAL A 32 -6.86 6.20 9.77
C VAL A 32 -7.28 7.58 9.27
N THR A 33 -6.57 8.60 9.74
CA THR A 33 -6.68 9.98 9.25
C THR A 33 -5.51 10.27 8.32
N CYS A 34 -5.82 10.64 7.09
CA CYS A 34 -4.86 11.01 6.07
C CYS A 34 -5.00 12.49 5.72
N ARG A 35 -3.89 13.24 5.78
CA ARG A 35 -3.82 14.65 5.41
C ARG A 35 -2.71 14.87 4.37
N LEU A 36 -3.12 15.27 3.18
CA LEU A 36 -2.24 15.70 2.10
C LEU A 36 -2.14 17.23 2.11
N TYR A 37 -0.91 17.73 2.16
CA TYR A 37 -0.60 19.15 2.02
C TYR A 37 0.37 19.32 0.85
N MET A 38 0.02 20.21 -0.07
CA MET A 38 0.83 20.54 -1.24
C MET A 38 1.02 22.05 -1.28
N GLU A 39 2.26 22.49 -1.34
CA GLU A 39 2.65 23.90 -1.45
C GLU A 39 3.18 24.15 -2.86
N TYR A 40 2.61 25.14 -3.55
CA TYR A 40 2.99 25.53 -4.89
C TYR A 40 3.65 26.92 -4.83
N GLU A 41 4.71 27.13 -5.61
CA GLU A 41 5.41 28.41 -5.68
C GLU A 41 4.56 29.51 -6.34
N SER A 42 3.65 29.12 -7.24
CA SER A 42 2.73 30.00 -7.94
C SER A 42 1.50 29.20 -8.40
N THR A 43 0.40 29.88 -8.70
CA THR A 43 -0.83 29.28 -9.26
C THR A 43 -0.63 28.66 -10.64
N LEU A 44 0.44 29.05 -11.35
CA LEU A 44 0.82 28.49 -12.66
C LEU A 44 1.79 27.30 -12.54
N ALA A 45 2.29 27.00 -11.34
CA ALA A 45 3.24 25.91 -11.15
C ALA A 45 2.54 24.55 -11.38
N LYS A 46 3.08 23.74 -12.29
CA LYS A 46 2.54 22.41 -12.60
C LYS A 46 2.80 21.38 -11.50
N PHE A 47 3.83 21.59 -10.69
CA PHE A 47 4.24 20.67 -9.63
C PHE A 47 4.38 21.41 -8.30
N PRO A 48 4.00 20.77 -7.18
CA PRO A 48 4.18 21.35 -5.86
C PRO A 48 5.67 21.41 -5.50
N ARG A 49 6.09 22.54 -4.90
CA ARG A 49 7.41 22.70 -4.29
C ARG A 49 7.58 21.81 -3.07
N VAL A 50 6.50 21.65 -2.28
CA VAL A 50 6.49 20.78 -1.09
C VAL A 50 5.26 19.89 -1.15
N THR A 51 5.44 18.59 -0.95
CA THR A 51 4.34 17.64 -0.72
C THR A 51 4.56 16.98 0.63
N ARG A 52 3.58 17.12 1.53
CA ARG A 52 3.56 16.46 2.85
C ARG A 52 2.36 15.55 2.93
N PHE A 53 2.63 14.29 3.26
CA PHE A 53 1.61 13.28 3.45
C PHE A 53 1.66 12.82 4.91
N ASN A 54 0.64 13.18 5.68
CA ASN A 54 0.54 12.80 7.09
C ASN A 54 -0.50 11.71 7.25
N LEU A 55 -0.11 10.62 7.91
CA LEU A 55 -0.99 9.55 8.33
C LEU A 55 -1.03 9.52 9.86
N TYR A 56 -2.22 9.46 10.42
CA TYR A 56 -2.46 9.29 11.84
C TYR A 56 -3.39 8.11 12.07
N CYS A 57 -3.02 7.24 13.00
CA CYS A 57 -3.82 6.12 13.48
C CYS A 57 -3.59 6.03 14.98
N ASP A 58 -4.65 6.04 15.77
CA ASP A 58 -4.54 6.05 17.23
C ASP A 58 -4.09 4.69 17.77
N ILE A 59 -4.73 3.61 17.28
CA ILE A 59 -4.39 2.23 17.63
C ILE A 59 -4.30 1.43 16.33
N LEU A 60 -3.13 0.81 16.11
CA LEU A 60 -2.89 -0.13 15.03
C LEU A 60 -2.48 -1.48 15.61
N ASN A 61 -3.41 -2.43 15.64
CA ASN A 61 -3.13 -3.81 16.00
C ASN A 61 -2.85 -4.59 14.72
N LEU A 62 -1.60 -5.02 14.56
CA LEU A 62 -1.17 -5.82 13.42
C LEU A 62 -0.99 -7.29 13.82
N SER A 63 -1.63 -8.20 13.11
CA SER A 63 -1.45 -9.65 13.24
C SER A 63 -0.93 -10.21 11.93
N LEU A 64 0.11 -11.05 12.00
CA LEU A 64 0.70 -11.72 10.84
C LEU A 64 0.81 -13.20 11.14
N THR A 65 0.26 -14.03 10.26
CA THR A 65 0.44 -15.48 10.32
C THR A 65 1.71 -15.91 9.59
N ASP A 66 2.13 -17.17 9.79
CA ASP A 66 3.28 -17.76 9.10
C ASP A 66 3.12 -17.76 7.57
N THR A 67 1.87 -17.82 7.07
CA THR A 67 1.57 -17.73 5.63
C THR A 67 1.67 -16.30 5.12
N GLN A 68 1.35 -15.30 5.95
CA GLN A 68 1.35 -13.89 5.57
C GLN A 68 2.72 -13.23 5.66
N LEU A 69 3.58 -13.70 6.56
CA LEU A 69 4.94 -13.20 6.68
C LEU A 69 5.72 -13.18 5.35
N PRO A 70 5.83 -14.29 4.58
CA PRO A 70 6.52 -14.26 3.30
C PRO A 70 5.84 -13.36 2.25
N MET A 71 4.50 -13.25 2.30
CA MET A 71 3.77 -12.33 1.42
C MET A 71 4.10 -10.87 1.70
N LEU A 72 4.21 -10.51 2.99
CA LEU A 72 4.58 -9.15 3.40
C LEU A 72 6.03 -8.82 3.00
N VAL A 73 6.96 -9.76 3.20
CA VAL A 73 8.36 -9.61 2.76
C VAL A 73 8.41 -9.37 1.25
N ARG A 74 7.65 -10.15 0.48
CA ARG A 74 7.58 -10.00 -0.98
C ARG A 74 7.03 -8.63 -1.40
N LEU A 75 6.04 -8.11 -0.69
CA LEU A 75 5.51 -6.77 -0.93
C LEU A 75 6.55 -5.68 -0.64
N ILE A 76 7.33 -5.82 0.44
CA ILE A 76 8.42 -4.90 0.79
C ILE A 76 9.50 -4.93 -0.29
N GLU A 77 9.93 -6.10 -0.74
CA GLU A 77 10.89 -6.25 -1.84
C GLU A 77 10.39 -5.54 -3.11
N LEU A 78 9.11 -5.69 -3.44
CA LEU A 78 8.49 -5.03 -4.59
C LEU A 78 8.54 -3.50 -4.44
N CYS A 79 8.18 -2.97 -3.27
CA CYS A 79 8.27 -1.53 -3.01
C CYS A 79 9.70 -1.00 -3.12
N ILE A 80 10.69 -1.76 -2.63
CA ILE A 80 12.11 -1.43 -2.74
C ILE A 80 12.54 -1.44 -4.21
N ALA A 81 12.20 -2.49 -4.96
CA ALA A 81 12.52 -2.60 -6.38
C ALA A 81 11.88 -1.47 -7.21
N MET A 82 10.64 -1.09 -6.89
CA MET A 82 9.97 0.08 -7.49
C MET A 82 10.72 1.38 -7.18
N TYR A 83 11.15 1.57 -5.93
CA TYR A 83 11.84 2.78 -5.50
C TYR A 83 13.20 2.95 -6.19
N TYR A 84 13.96 1.86 -6.33
CA TYR A 84 15.26 1.88 -7.01
C TYR A 84 15.17 1.73 -8.54
N GLY A 85 13.97 1.53 -9.09
CA GLY A 85 13.77 1.33 -10.53
C GLY A 85 14.32 0.00 -11.06
N THR A 86 14.58 -0.97 -10.19
CA THR A 86 15.05 -2.33 -10.54
C THR A 86 13.89 -3.32 -10.66
N LEU A 87 12.68 -2.82 -10.89
CA LEU A 87 11.50 -3.64 -11.02
C LEU A 87 11.53 -4.36 -12.36
N ASP A 88 11.95 -5.62 -12.37
CA ASP A 88 11.81 -6.51 -13.51
C ASP A 88 10.33 -6.92 -13.65
N ILE A 89 9.56 -6.06 -14.34
CA ILE A 89 8.21 -6.40 -14.75
C ILE A 89 8.36 -7.43 -15.88
N PRO A 90 7.88 -8.68 -15.71
CA PRO A 90 7.83 -9.60 -16.84
C PRO A 90 6.93 -8.97 -17.90
N THR A 91 7.53 -8.50 -18.99
CA THR A 91 6.80 -8.09 -20.19
C THR A 91 5.98 -9.30 -20.59
N SER A 92 4.66 -9.20 -20.46
CA SER A 92 3.73 -10.23 -20.89
C SER A 92 4.18 -10.76 -22.24
N ALA A 93 4.53 -12.05 -22.28
CA ALA A 93 4.82 -12.76 -23.50
C ALA A 93 3.64 -12.58 -24.46
N THR A 94 3.78 -11.67 -25.42
CA THR A 94 3.02 -11.70 -26.65
C THR A 94 3.52 -12.90 -27.45
N GLY A 95 2.70 -13.94 -27.57
CA GLY A 95 2.91 -15.09 -28.44
C GLY A 95 2.65 -16.42 -27.76
#